data_AF-A0A960P0D6-F1
#
_entry.id   AF-A0A960P0D6-F1
#
_cell.length_a   1.000
_cell.length_b   1.000
_cell.length_c   1.000
_cell.angle_alpha   90.00
_cell.angle_beta   90.00
_cell.angle_gamma   90.00
#
_symmetry.space_group_name_H-M   'P 1'
#
loop_
_entity.id
_entity.type
_entity.pdbx_description
1 polymer ?
#
loop_
_entity_poly.entity_id
_entity_poly.type
_entity_poly.pdbx_seq_one_letter_code
_entity_poly.pdbx_strand_id
1 'polypeptide(L)'
;AGRQRFGVVRHYRLAPWSDRVEVSFGDRTEAYVTPLAADETGVALLWDGTGGGFDALLADRLPAELAARLAGAERIGADRGAGPFRQRTLGVVAEGRVALVGDAAG
;
A
#
# COMPACT_ATOMS: atom_id res chain seq x y z
N ALA A 1 16.31 0.12 -16.47
CA ALA A 1 14.96 0.46 -15.99
C ALA A 1 14.90 0.17 -14.50
N GLY A 2 14.38 1.09 -13.67
CA GLY A 2 14.21 0.83 -12.24
C GLY A 2 13.19 -0.30 -12.01
N ARG A 3 13.29 -0.98 -10.87
CA ARG A 3 12.36 -2.07 -10.52
C ARG A 3 10.94 -1.50 -10.39
N GLN A 4 9.96 -2.18 -10.98
CA GLN A 4 8.55 -1.81 -10.90
C GLN A 4 8.03 -2.12 -9.48
N ARG A 5 7.44 -1.11 -8.83
CA ARG A 5 6.80 -1.24 -7.52
C ARG A 5 5.30 -1.25 -7.69
N PHE A 6 4.63 -2.13 -6.97
CA PHE A 6 3.18 -2.24 -6.90
C PHE A 6 2.74 -2.08 -5.47
N GLY A 7 1.45 -1.80 -5.28
CA GLY A 7 0.86 -1.82 -3.95
C GLY A 7 -0.57 -2.31 -3.95
N VAL A 8 -0.97 -2.86 -2.82
CA VAL A 8 -2.33 -3.35 -2.57
C VAL A 8 -2.77 -2.89 -1.19
N VAL A 9 -4.00 -2.42 -1.10
CA VAL A 9 -4.62 -1.96 0.14
C VAL A 9 -5.77 -2.86 0.50
N ARG A 10 -5.85 -3.21 1.79
CA ARG A 10 -6.99 -3.91 2.39
C ARG A 10 -7.37 -3.22 3.68
N HIS A 11 -8.66 -3.03 3.89
CA HIS A 11 -9.20 -2.47 5.13
C HIS A 11 -9.76 -3.59 5.99
N TYR A 12 -9.60 -3.45 7.29
CA TYR A 12 -10.11 -4.38 8.29
C TYR A 12 -10.99 -3.65 9.29
N ARG A 13 -12.11 -4.28 9.68
CA ARG A 13 -12.88 -3.88 10.85
C ARG A 13 -12.14 -4.34 12.10
N LEU A 14 -11.19 -3.52 12.50
CA LEU A 14 -10.27 -3.74 13.60
C LEU A 14 -9.88 -2.37 14.18
N ALA A 15 -10.13 -2.18 15.48
CA ALA A 15 -9.74 -0.96 16.17
C ALA A 15 -8.21 -0.75 16.07
N PRO A 16 -7.74 0.46 15.69
CA PRO A 16 -6.32 0.74 15.62
C PRO A 16 -5.63 0.53 16.97
N TRP A 17 -4.45 -0.08 16.97
CA TRP A 17 -3.64 -0.28 18.19
C TRP A 17 -2.64 0.87 18.45
N SER A 18 -2.65 1.88 17.59
CA SER A 18 -1.78 3.05 17.62
C SER A 18 -2.50 4.22 16.95
N ASP A 19 -2.15 5.45 17.30
CA ASP A 19 -2.61 6.69 16.66
C ASP A 19 -1.66 7.14 15.52
N ARG A 20 -0.61 6.36 15.23
CA ARG A 20 0.39 6.65 14.20
C ARG A 20 0.30 5.66 13.06
N VAL A 21 0.81 6.09 11.90
CA VAL A 21 1.13 5.16 10.82
C VAL A 21 2.32 4.31 11.25
N GLU A 22 2.14 3.00 11.28
CA GLU A 22 3.22 2.05 11.52
C GLU A 22 3.73 1.50 10.19
N VAL A 23 5.06 1.46 10.03
CA VAL A 23 5.70 0.93 8.82
C VAL A 23 6.54 -0.27 9.21
N SER A 24 6.24 -1.43 8.61
CA SER A 24 7.02 -2.66 8.77
C SER A 24 7.72 -3.00 7.46
N PHE A 25 8.99 -3.40 7.55
CA PHE A 25 9.79 -3.79 6.40
C PHE A 25 10.01 -5.30 6.35
N GLY A 26 10.13 -5.82 5.15
CA GLY A 26 10.26 -7.23 4.83
C GLY A 26 11.18 -7.47 3.63
N ASP A 27 11.21 -8.70 3.08
CA ASP A 27 11.97 -8.96 1.83
C ASP A 27 11.34 -8.18 0.66
N ARG A 28 11.97 -7.07 0.29
CA ARG A 28 11.61 -6.23 -0.86
C ARG A 28 10.12 -5.84 -0.84
N THR A 29 9.58 -5.73 0.38
CA THR A 29 8.18 -5.50 0.69
C THR A 29 8.11 -4.61 1.93
N GLU A 30 7.12 -3.74 2.00
CA GLU A 30 6.83 -2.90 3.16
C GLU A 30 5.32 -2.86 3.40
N ALA A 31 4.92 -2.78 4.66
CA ALA A 31 3.54 -2.65 5.09
C ALA A 31 3.34 -1.34 5.82
N TYR A 32 2.31 -0.60 5.43
CA TYR A 32 1.82 0.57 6.14
C TYR A 32 0.52 0.21 6.83
N VAL A 33 0.49 0.34 8.15
CA VAL A 33 -0.72 0.22 8.94
C VAL A 33 -1.18 1.61 9.30
N THR A 34 -2.39 1.97 8.87
CA THR A 34 -2.96 3.32 9.00
C THR A 34 -4.23 3.24 9.84
N PRO A 35 -4.31 3.96 10.96
CA PRO A 35 -5.57 4.19 11.68
C PRO A 35 -6.54 4.96 10.76
N LEU A 36 -7.70 4.39 10.43
CA LEU A 36 -8.68 5.03 9.53
C LEU A 36 -9.89 5.57 10.30
N ALA A 37 -10.38 4.79 11.26
CA ALA A 37 -11.48 5.16 12.15
C ALA A 37 -11.34 4.44 13.50
N ALA A 38 -12.27 4.67 14.43
CA ALA A 38 -12.24 4.04 15.76
C ALA A 38 -12.26 2.50 15.71
N ASP A 39 -12.86 1.92 14.68
CA ASP A 39 -12.99 0.47 14.45
C ASP A 39 -12.43 0.03 13.09
N GLU A 40 -11.62 0.87 12.43
CA GLU A 40 -11.10 0.58 11.08
C GLU A 40 -9.58 0.80 10.99
N THR A 41 -8.89 -0.22 10.51
CA THR A 41 -7.45 -0.20 10.23
C THR A 41 -7.20 -0.52 8.76
N GLY A 42 -6.51 0.38 8.07
CA GLY A 42 -6.06 0.19 6.70
C GLY A 42 -4.66 -0.41 6.66
N VAL A 43 -4.45 -1.43 5.82
CA VAL A 43 -3.13 -2.03 5.61
C VAL A 43 -2.78 -1.94 4.13
N ALA A 44 -1.70 -1.23 3.81
CA ALA A 44 -1.16 -1.14 2.46
C ALA A 44 0.15 -1.92 2.39
N LEU A 45 0.26 -2.85 1.45
CA LEU A 45 1.49 -3.58 1.16
C LEU A 45 2.08 -3.07 -0.14
N LEU A 46 3.38 -2.74 -0.12
CA LEU A 46 4.12 -2.29 -1.29
C LEU A 46 5.28 -3.25 -1.54
N TRP A 47 5.52 -3.64 -2.78
CA TRP A 47 6.58 -4.58 -3.11
C TRP A 47 7.16 -4.36 -4.51
N ASP A 48 8.37 -4.88 -4.71
CA ASP A 48 9.03 -4.90 -6.00
C ASP A 48 8.68 -6.16 -6.82
N GLY A 49 8.42 -6.01 -8.12
CA GLY A 49 8.21 -7.12 -9.06
C GLY A 49 6.73 -7.36 -9.41
N THR A 50 6.46 -8.34 -10.27
CA THR A 50 5.09 -8.66 -10.71
C THR A 50 4.45 -9.76 -9.85
N GLY A 51 3.12 -9.69 -9.70
CA GLY A 51 2.34 -10.67 -8.94
C GLY A 51 2.52 -10.55 -7.42
N GLY A 52 1.71 -11.31 -6.66
CA GLY A 52 1.66 -11.25 -5.20
C GLY A 52 0.26 -10.87 -4.71
N GLY A 53 -0.43 -11.82 -4.10
CA GLY A 53 -1.68 -11.54 -3.39
C GLY A 53 -1.38 -10.97 -2.00
N PHE A 54 -2.30 -10.17 -1.48
CA PHE A 54 -2.16 -9.56 -0.15
C PHE A 54 -1.73 -10.57 0.92
N ASP A 55 -2.41 -11.73 0.97
CA ASP A 55 -2.17 -12.74 2.00
C ASP A 55 -0.80 -13.42 1.87
N ALA A 56 -0.35 -13.72 0.65
CA ALA A 56 0.98 -14.29 0.41
C ALA A 56 2.09 -13.29 0.77
N LEU A 57 1.93 -12.01 0.42
CA LEU A 57 2.89 -10.98 0.79
C LEU A 57 2.97 -10.79 2.31
N LEU A 58 1.82 -10.79 2.98
CA LEU A 58 1.73 -10.67 4.44
C LEU A 58 2.37 -11.86 5.16
N ALA A 59 2.12 -13.08 4.70
CA ALA A 59 2.63 -14.30 5.33
C ALA A 59 4.12 -14.54 5.05
N ASP A 60 4.55 -14.34 3.80
CA ASP A 60 5.86 -14.83 3.34
C ASP A 60 6.97 -13.79 3.47
N ARG A 61 6.61 -12.49 3.48
CA ARG A 61 7.60 -11.42 3.32
C ARG A 61 7.65 -10.43 4.46
N LEU A 62 6.65 -10.39 5.33
CA LEU A 62 6.52 -9.40 6.41
C LEU A 62 6.66 -10.06 7.79
N PRO A 63 6.93 -9.27 8.84
CA PRO A 63 7.00 -9.78 10.21
C PRO A 63 5.72 -10.52 10.62
N ALA A 64 5.88 -11.72 11.19
CA ALA A 64 4.76 -12.61 11.53
C ALA A 64 3.78 -11.98 12.53
N GLU A 65 4.25 -11.05 13.37
CA GLU A 65 3.44 -10.32 14.33
C GLU A 65 2.39 -9.43 13.67
N LEU A 66 2.61 -8.98 12.42
CA LEU A 66 1.61 -8.23 11.68
C LEU A 66 0.48 -9.15 11.21
N ALA A 67 0.83 -10.32 10.67
CA ALA A 67 -0.16 -11.33 10.28
C ALA A 67 -0.99 -11.80 11.48
N ALA A 68 -0.33 -12.01 12.62
CA ALA A 68 -0.98 -12.42 13.86
C ALA A 68 -1.99 -11.38 14.38
N ARG A 69 -1.69 -10.08 14.28
CA ARG A 69 -2.62 -9.01 14.67
C ARG A 69 -3.86 -8.93 13.77
N LEU A 70 -3.68 -9.18 12.48
CA LEU A 70 -4.77 -9.13 11.49
C LEU A 70 -5.59 -10.42 11.44
N ALA A 71 -5.12 -11.49 12.08
CA ALA A 71 -5.77 -12.79 12.06
C ALA A 71 -7.20 -12.71 12.63
N GLY A 72 -8.17 -13.19 11.86
CA GLY A 72 -9.59 -13.20 12.24
C GLY A 72 -10.31 -11.85 12.13
N ALA A 73 -9.60 -10.75 11.79
CA ALA A 73 -10.24 -9.48 11.55
C ALA A 73 -11.10 -9.52 10.27
N GLU A 74 -12.29 -8.94 10.34
CA GLU A 74 -13.20 -8.90 9.19
C GLU A 74 -12.66 -7.94 8.11
N ARG A 75 -12.68 -8.38 6.85
CA ARG A 75 -12.30 -7.54 5.70
C ARG A 75 -13.42 -6.60 5.31
N ILE A 76 -13.10 -5.34 5.12
CA ILE A 76 -14.05 -4.35 4.59
C ILE A 76 -13.78 -4.19 3.10
N GLY A 77 -14.68 -4.75 2.29
CA GLY A 77 -14.64 -4.64 0.83
C GLY A 77 -13.55 -5.48 0.16
N ALA A 78 -13.33 -5.18 -1.13
CA ALA A 78 -12.33 -5.85 -1.96
C ALA A 78 -10.96 -5.17 -1.84
N ASP A 79 -9.90 -5.96 -2.06
CA ASP A 79 -8.54 -5.44 -2.12
C ASP A 79 -8.41 -4.46 -3.28
N ARG A 80 -7.75 -3.31 -3.04
CA ARG A 80 -7.50 -2.31 -4.07
C ARG A 80 -6.01 -2.26 -4.38
N GLY A 81 -5.66 -2.73 -5.57
CA GLY A 81 -4.30 -2.70 -6.10
C GLY A 81 -4.06 -1.54 -7.04
N ALA A 82 -2.83 -1.04 -7.07
CA ALA A 82 -2.36 -0.12 -8.09
C ALA A 82 -0.89 -0.40 -8.44
N GLY A 83 -0.50 0.03 -9.64
CA GLY A 83 0.88 -0.04 -10.09
C GLY A 83 1.03 -0.32 -11.58
N PRO A 84 2.27 -0.22 -12.10
CA PRO A 84 3.48 0.13 -11.35
C PRO A 84 3.49 1.61 -10.91
N PHE A 85 3.94 1.91 -9.69
CA PHE A 85 3.79 3.24 -9.08
C PHE A 85 4.67 4.32 -9.69
N ARG A 86 5.91 3.98 -10.04
CA ARG A 86 6.79 4.94 -10.71
C ARG A 86 6.34 5.12 -12.15
N GLN A 87 5.57 6.16 -12.40
CA GLN A 87 5.22 6.65 -13.73
C GLN A 87 6.06 7.88 -14.03
N ARG A 88 6.64 7.99 -15.22
CA ARG A 88 7.40 9.20 -15.59
C ARG A 88 6.55 10.05 -16.52
N THR A 89 6.30 11.30 -16.15
CA THR A 89 5.77 12.26 -17.11
C THR A 89 6.86 12.75 -18.06
N LEU A 90 6.47 13.15 -19.28
CA LEU A 90 7.37 13.76 -20.26
C LEU A 90 7.64 15.24 -19.97
N GLY A 91 6.73 15.90 -19.25
CA GLY A 91 6.86 17.29 -18.80
C GLY A 91 5.69 17.67 -17.90
N VAL A 92 5.93 18.56 -16.93
CA VAL A 92 4.91 19.00 -15.96
C VAL A 92 4.17 20.27 -16.39
N VAL A 93 4.69 20.97 -17.40
CA VAL A 93 4.07 22.13 -18.05
C VAL A 93 4.15 21.92 -19.55
N ALA A 94 3.05 22.20 -20.25
CA ALA A 94 2.97 22.18 -21.71
C ALA A 94 2.74 23.60 -22.25
N GLU A 95 2.90 23.78 -23.57
CA GLU A 95 2.56 25.04 -24.23
C GLU A 95 1.10 25.45 -23.95
N GLY A 96 0.87 26.74 -23.67
CA GLY A 96 -0.45 27.26 -23.28
C GLY A 96 -0.63 27.42 -21.78
N ARG A 97 -1.77 26.97 -21.23
CA ARG A 97 -2.17 27.17 -19.83
C ARG A 97 -2.47 25.84 -19.11
N VAL A 98 -1.62 24.83 -19.32
CA VAL A 98 -1.79 23.49 -18.72
C VAL A 98 -0.58 23.13 -17.87
N ALA A 99 -0.84 22.68 -16.64
CA ALA A 99 0.15 22.13 -15.72
C ALA A 99 -0.36 20.81 -15.12
N LEU A 100 0.53 19.84 -14.98
CA LEU A 100 0.29 18.57 -14.29
C LEU A 100 0.74 18.71 -12.83
N VAL A 101 -0.03 18.17 -11.89
CA VAL A 101 0.22 18.23 -10.44
C VAL A 101 -0.07 16.89 -9.79
N GLY A 102 0.51 16.65 -8.61
CA GLY A 102 0.38 15.36 -7.90
C GLY A 102 0.86 14.19 -8.76
N ASP A 103 0.17 13.06 -8.69
CA ASP A 103 0.52 11.83 -9.44
C ASP A 103 0.58 12.03 -10.97
N ALA A 104 -0.15 13.01 -11.52
CA ALA A 104 -0.10 13.32 -12.95
C ALA A 104 1.24 13.95 -13.38
N ALA A 105 1.97 14.55 -12.44
CA ALA A 105 3.29 15.13 -12.68
C ALA A 105 4.42 14.08 -12.69
N GLY A 106 4.10 12.80 -12.47
CA GLY A 106 5.06 11.70 -12.38
C GLY A 106 5.60 11.45 -10.98
#